data_AF-A0A437PZZ0-F1
#
_entry.id   AF-A0A437PZZ0-F1
#
_cell.length_a   1.000
_cell.length_b   1.000
_cell.length_c   1.000
_cell.angle_alpha   90.00
_cell.angle_beta   90.00
_cell.angle_gamma   90.00
#
_symmetry.space_group_name_H-M   'P 1'
#
loop_
_entity.id
_entity.type
_entity.pdbx_description
1 polymer ?
#
loop_
_entity_poly.entity_id
_entity_poly.type
_entity_poly.pdbx_seq_one_letter_code
_entity_poly.pdbx_strand_id
1 'polypeptide(L)'
;MTFEVQGQGSTQVFWTAGTSKTEQVKLPWNKTVQLAVKGAELKVGSLVSIVPGSVSGSDGRLRPAPCVIKVDGKQVADNEEGKSIAGCKYLVK
;
A
#
# COMPACT_ATOMS: atom_id res chain seq x y z
N MET A 1 11.46 0.62 1.78
CA MET A 1 10.14 -0.01 2.02
C MET A 1 9.52 -0.43 0.71
N THR A 2 8.61 -1.39 0.74
CA THR A 2 7.97 -1.94 -0.45
C THR A 2 6.47 -1.96 -0.27
N PHE A 3 5.75 -1.43 -1.26
CA PHE A 3 4.32 -1.62 -1.42
C PHE A 3 4.06 -2.77 -2.37
N GLU A 4 3.14 -3.65 -2.02
CA GLU A 4 2.68 -4.72 -2.89
C GLU A 4 1.16 -4.63 -3.02
N VAL A 5 0.65 -4.79 -4.23
CA VAL A 5 -0.78 -4.87 -4.52
C VAL A 5 -1.02 -6.12 -5.35
N GLN A 6 -1.85 -7.00 -4.82
CA GLN A 6 -2.15 -8.30 -5.41
C GLN A 6 -3.47 -8.26 -6.18
N GLY A 7 -3.74 -9.32 -6.95
CA GLY A 7 -4.95 -9.46 -7.75
C GLY A 7 -4.64 -9.56 -9.24
N GLN A 8 -5.68 -9.38 -10.05
CA GLN A 8 -5.61 -9.47 -11.51
C GLN A 8 -6.24 -8.24 -12.16
N GLY A 9 -5.89 -8.01 -13.42
CA GLY A 9 -6.36 -6.86 -14.19
C GLY A 9 -5.56 -5.60 -13.91
N SER A 10 -6.23 -4.45 -13.99
CA SER A 10 -5.62 -3.14 -13.75
C SER A 10 -6.44 -2.36 -12.73
N THR A 11 -5.76 -1.59 -11.89
CA THR A 11 -6.40 -0.74 -10.89
C THR A 11 -5.62 0.56 -10.71
N GLN A 12 -6.27 1.58 -10.16
CA GLN A 12 -5.57 2.77 -9.71
C GLN A 12 -4.98 2.52 -8.32
N VAL A 13 -3.79 3.04 -8.05
CA VAL A 13 -3.16 2.97 -6.74
C VAL A 13 -2.77 4.38 -6.31
N PHE A 14 -3.15 4.75 -5.09
CA PHE A 14 -2.63 5.91 -4.38
C PHE A 14 -1.68 5.44 -3.28
N TRP A 15 -0.47 5.97 -3.22
CA TRP A 15 0.48 5.66 -2.14
C TRP A 15 1.18 6.91 -1.62
N THR A 16 1.56 6.86 -0.34
CA THR A 16 2.29 7.92 0.36
C THR A 16 3.48 7.32 1.11
N ALA A 17 4.67 7.88 0.86
CA ALA A 17 5.91 7.60 1.59
C ALA A 17 6.88 8.78 1.37
N GLY A 18 6.79 9.81 2.23
CA GLY A 18 7.52 11.09 2.09
C GLY A 18 7.04 11.96 0.93
N THR A 19 6.50 11.34 -0.12
CA THR A 19 5.78 11.94 -1.24
C THR A 19 4.51 11.15 -1.49
N SER A 20 3.55 11.73 -2.21
CA SER A 20 2.31 11.06 -2.60
C SER A 20 2.22 10.94 -4.11
N LYS A 21 1.73 9.80 -4.60
CA LYS A 21 1.50 9.59 -6.04
C LYS A 21 0.27 8.74 -6.29
N THR A 22 -0.42 9.05 -7.38
CA THR A 22 -1.50 8.24 -7.94
C THR A 22 -1.05 7.71 -9.29
N GLU A 23 -1.23 6.41 -9.55
CA GLU A 23 -0.90 5.79 -10.84
C GLU A 23 -1.84 4.63 -11.18
N GLN A 24 -2.10 4.44 -12.48
CA GLN A 24 -2.80 3.27 -12.99
C GLN A 24 -1.78 2.14 -13.17
N VAL A 25 -2.05 0.96 -12.60
CA VAL A 25 -1.11 -0.17 -12.59
C VAL A 25 -1.79 -1.46 -13.04
N LYS A 26 -0.99 -2.39 -13.55
CA LYS A 26 -1.39 -3.78 -13.81
C LYS A 26 -1.00 -4.64 -12.62
N LEU A 27 -1.87 -5.57 -12.22
CA LEU A 27 -1.67 -6.45 -11.07
C LEU A 27 -1.10 -7.82 -11.50
N PRO A 28 -0.26 -8.46 -10.64
CA PRO A 28 0.24 -7.94 -9.37
C PRO A 28 1.28 -6.83 -9.58
N TRP A 29 1.31 -5.89 -8.65
CA TRP A 29 2.17 -4.70 -8.71
C TRP A 29 3.01 -4.58 -7.44
N ASN A 30 4.25 -4.16 -7.59
CA ASN A 30 5.09 -3.78 -6.45
C ASN A 30 5.82 -2.47 -6.72
N LYS A 31 6.20 -1.80 -5.64
CA LYS A 31 7.05 -0.61 -5.70
C LYS A 31 7.88 -0.47 -4.45
N THR A 32 9.18 -0.35 -4.66
CA THR A 32 10.12 -0.03 -3.58
C THR A 32 10.42 1.46 -3.60
N VAL A 33 10.30 2.09 -2.43
CA VAL A 33 10.63 3.50 -2.21
C VAL A 33 11.57 3.65 -1.03
N GLN A 34 12.46 4.62 -1.12
CA GLN A 34 13.31 5.04 -0.01
C GLN A 34 12.60 6.15 0.76
N LEU A 35 12.38 5.93 2.05
CA LEU A 35 11.86 6.96 2.96
C LEU A 35 13.01 7.43 3.84
N ALA A 36 13.37 8.70 3.71
CA ALA A 36 14.34 9.33 4.60
C ALA A 36 13.58 10.06 5.71
N VAL A 37 13.48 9.43 6.88
CA VAL A 37 12.84 10.03 8.08
C VAL A 37 13.79 11.07 8.67
N LYS A 38 13.35 12.32 8.85
CA LYS A 38 14.21 13.40 9.38
C LYS A 38 13.50 14.30 10.38
N GLY A 39 14.27 14.97 11.22
CA GLY A 39 13.78 16.02 12.12
C GLY A 39 12.67 15.53 13.06
N ALA A 40 11.51 16.19 13.03
CA ALA A 40 10.38 15.85 13.88
C ALA A 40 9.84 14.43 13.62
N GLU A 41 9.95 13.91 12.41
CA GLU A 41 9.47 12.56 12.06
C GLU A 41 10.19 11.46 12.83
N LEU A 42 11.45 11.68 13.26
CA LEU A 42 12.17 10.74 14.13
C LEU A 42 11.53 10.63 15.53
N LYS A 43 10.78 11.65 15.97
CA LYS A 43 10.10 11.66 17.27
C LYS A 43 8.65 11.18 17.16
N VAL A 44 7.93 11.61 16.12
CA VAL A 44 6.48 11.35 15.99
C VAL A 44 6.15 10.19 15.05
N GLY A 45 7.10 9.79 14.20
CA GLY A 45 6.94 8.82 13.12
C GLY A 45 6.49 9.45 11.80
N SER A 46 6.70 8.74 10.70
CA SER A 46 6.24 9.13 9.35
C SER A 46 5.22 8.11 8.84
N LEU A 47 4.02 8.58 8.52
CA LEU A 47 2.93 7.72 8.04
C LEU A 47 3.20 7.29 6.60
N VAL A 48 3.17 5.99 6.36
CA VAL A 48 3.17 5.43 5.02
C VAL A 48 1.90 4.66 4.76
N SER A 49 1.37 4.77 3.55
CA SER A 49 0.11 4.14 3.19
C SER A 49 0.02 3.81 1.72
N ILE A 50 -0.80 2.82 1.40
CA ILE A 50 -1.22 2.51 0.03
C ILE A 50 -2.70 2.16 0.02
N VAL A 51 -3.45 2.78 -0.88
CA VAL A 51 -4.88 2.57 -1.10
C VAL A 51 -5.06 2.15 -2.56
N PRO A 52 -5.31 0.86 -2.84
CA PRO A 52 -5.63 0.40 -4.17
C PRO A 52 -7.12 0.56 -4.49
N GLY A 53 -7.43 0.71 -5.76
CA GLY A 53 -8.80 0.63 -6.27
C GLY A 53 -9.34 -0.80 -6.24
N SER A 54 -10.62 -0.93 -6.61
CA SER A 54 -11.34 -2.21 -6.57
C SER A 54 -10.92 -3.17 -7.69
N VAL A 55 -10.93 -4.46 -7.38
CA VAL A 55 -10.75 -5.58 -8.30
C VAL A 55 -11.86 -6.61 -8.10
N SER A 56 -12.13 -7.42 -9.12
CA SER A 56 -13.05 -8.54 -8.97
C SER A 56 -12.46 -9.63 -8.06
N GLY A 57 -13.21 -10.00 -7.03
CA GLY A 57 -12.93 -11.15 -6.19
C GLY A 57 -13.27 -12.47 -6.87
N SER A 58 -12.87 -13.57 -6.23
CA SER A 58 -13.21 -14.93 -6.68
C SER A 58 -14.70 -15.24 -6.60
N ASP A 59 -15.45 -14.48 -5.81
CA ASP A 59 -16.90 -14.49 -5.69
C ASP A 59 -17.59 -13.58 -6.72
N GLY A 60 -16.83 -12.96 -7.64
CA GLY A 60 -17.32 -12.02 -8.64
C GLY A 60 -17.67 -10.63 -8.10
N ARG A 61 -17.52 -10.37 -6.80
CA ARG A 61 -17.80 -9.07 -6.20
C ARG A 61 -16.59 -8.15 -6.28
N LEU A 62 -16.84 -6.85 -6.41
CA LEU A 62 -15.76 -5.87 -6.33
C LEU A 62 -15.33 -5.68 -4.88
N ARG A 63 -14.03 -5.73 -4.66
CA ARG A 63 -13.38 -5.43 -3.38
C ARG A 63 -12.08 -4.67 -3.61
N PRO A 64 -11.59 -3.86 -2.65
CA PRO A 64 -10.24 -3.31 -2.73
C PRO A 64 -9.22 -4.41 -3.07
N ALA A 65 -8.26 -4.10 -3.93
CA ALA A 65 -7.16 -5.03 -4.17
C ALA A 65 -6.41 -5.31 -2.85
N PRO A 66 -6.01 -6.56 -2.55
CA PRO A 66 -5.18 -6.83 -1.39
C PRO A 66 -3.87 -6.06 -1.49
N CYS A 67 -3.47 -5.38 -0.42
CA CYS A 67 -2.17 -4.70 -0.35
C CYS A 67 -1.34 -5.19 0.83
N VAL A 68 -0.03 -4.99 0.73
CA VAL A 68 0.94 -5.25 1.81
C VAL A 68 1.97 -4.12 1.84
N ILE A 69 2.39 -3.71 3.04
CA ILE A 69 3.55 -2.85 3.26
C ILE A 69 4.66 -3.70 3.89
N LYS A 70 5.86 -3.63 3.31
CA LYS A 70 7.08 -4.22 3.86
C LYS A 70 8.10 -3.14 4.22
N VAL A 71 8.66 -3.23 5.42
CA VAL A 71 9.80 -2.43 5.88
C VAL A 71 10.95 -3.38 6.12
N ASP A 72 12.10 -3.12 5.49
CA ASP A 72 13.29 -3.98 5.54
C ASP A 72 13.01 -5.45 5.23
N GLY A 73 12.12 -5.69 4.26
CA GLY A 73 11.70 -7.03 3.83
C GLY A 73 10.63 -7.69 4.71
N LYS A 74 10.33 -7.14 5.90
CA LYS A 74 9.31 -7.67 6.81
C LYS A 74 7.95 -7.03 6.54
N GLN A 75 6.90 -7.85 6.43
CA GLN A 75 5.52 -7.36 6.39
C GLN A 75 5.14 -6.69 7.71
N VAL A 76 4.62 -5.47 7.61
CA VAL A 76 4.23 -4.65 8.77
C VAL A 76 2.76 -4.21 8.74
N ALA A 77 2.12 -4.28 7.57
CA ALA A 77 0.69 -3.99 7.42
C ALA A 77 0.11 -4.67 6.18
N ASP A 78 -1.16 -5.02 6.24
CA ASP A 78 -2.01 -5.42 5.12
C ASP A 78 -3.42 -4.81 5.30
N ASN A 79 -4.29 -4.98 4.29
CA ASN A 79 -5.69 -4.52 4.33
C ASN A 79 -6.68 -5.69 4.52
N GLU A 80 -6.29 -6.71 5.29
CA GLU A 80 -7.07 -7.90 5.56
C GLU A 80 -7.52 -8.61 4.27
N GLU A 81 -6.59 -8.75 3.32
CA GLU A 81 -6.85 -9.38 2.02
C GLU A 81 -7.97 -8.69 1.21
N GLY A 82 -8.03 -7.35 1.28
CA GLY A 82 -9.05 -6.56 0.58
C GLY A 82 -10.38 -6.46 1.31
N LYS A 83 -10.48 -6.89 2.58
CA LYS A 83 -11.68 -6.66 3.41
C LYS A 83 -11.75 -5.21 3.92
N SER A 84 -10.61 -4.56 4.13
CA SER A 84 -10.54 -3.17 4.56
C SER A 84 -10.47 -2.20 3.37
N ILE A 85 -11.45 -1.30 3.28
CA ILE A 85 -11.48 -0.21 2.31
C ILE A 85 -10.44 0.89 2.59
N ALA A 86 -9.84 0.88 3.79
CA ALA A 86 -8.92 1.91 4.22
C ALA A 86 -7.51 1.75 3.63
N GLY A 87 -7.26 0.67 2.89
CA GLY A 87 -5.94 0.30 2.37
C GLY A 87 -4.99 -0.13 3.48
N CYS A 88 -3.70 -0.14 3.16
CA CYS A 88 -2.63 -0.50 4.08
C CYS A 88 -1.98 0.76 4.64
N LYS A 89 -1.70 0.77 5.95
CA LYS A 89 -1.12 1.93 6.63
C LYS A 89 -0.13 1.46 7.68
N TYR A 90 0.98 2.18 7.81
CA TYR A 90 1.99 1.91 8.83
C TYR A 90 2.68 3.20 9.25
N LEU A 91 2.93 3.37 10.55
CA LEU A 91 3.69 4.50 11.07
C LEU A 91 5.15 4.07 11.26
N VAL A 92 6.03 4.53 10.38
CA VAL A 92 7.48 4.26 10.48
C VAL A 92 8.06 5.10 11.61
N LYS A 93 8.80 4.47 12.52
CA LYS A 93 9.53 5.10 13.63
C LYS A 93 10.93 4.50 13.70
#